data_AF-A0AAW1CLH2-F1
#
_entry.id   AF-A0AAW1CLH2-F1
#
_cell.length_a   1.000
_cell.length_b   1.000
_cell.length_c   1.000
_cell.angle_alpha   90.00
_cell.angle_beta   90.00
_cell.angle_gamma   90.00
#
_symmetry.space_group_name_H-M   'P 1'
#
loop_
_entity.id
_entity.type
_entity.pdbx_description
1 polymer ?
#
loop_
_entity_poly.entity_id
_entity_poly.type
_entity_poly.pdbx_seq_one_letter_code
_entity_poly.pdbx_strand_id
1 'polypeptide(L)'
;MNMEESVESVSLVAKVLTKDEQNILEQQNNRPLSDFTKSKFEKNAQKHWDLFYKRNCERFFKNRYWTMKEFEELSDGGNRKILLEVGCGVGNLLYPLIEEGLFLKIYACDFSPRAIQLVKENPRYNPEIITAFQADLTVADSLSCNVKEAVDIVTMVFVLSAIAPSLFSNAIRNLAAVLKPGGIVFFRDYGLYDMAQLRFKPGHKIADQYYVRQDGTRSYFFTIEELRKLFANEGFTELSNTYVNRRTVNRKECIDVPRIFIQAKFQKKL
;
A
#
# COMPACT_ATOMS: atom_id res chain seq x y z
N MET A 1 4.89 -21.60 24.71
CA MET A 1 4.04 -20.42 24.49
C MET A 1 4.96 -19.25 24.18
N ASN A 2 5.08 -18.86 22.91
CA ASN A 2 5.96 -17.77 22.49
C ASN A 2 5.21 -16.45 22.70
N MET A 3 5.64 -15.64 23.65
CA MET A 3 5.18 -14.26 23.77
C MET A 3 5.97 -13.40 22.78
N GLU A 4 5.40 -13.18 21.59
CA GLU A 4 5.78 -12.04 20.77
C GLU A 4 5.20 -10.79 21.43
N GLU A 5 6.06 -9.91 21.96
CA GLU A 5 5.63 -8.59 22.39
C GLU A 5 5.61 -7.68 21.17
N SER A 6 4.40 -7.28 20.75
CA SER A 6 4.20 -6.24 19.75
C SER A 6 3.82 -4.94 20.45
N VAL A 7 4.73 -3.97 20.43
CA VAL A 7 4.48 -2.62 20.92
C VAL A 7 4.11 -1.73 19.74
N GLU A 8 3.04 -0.98 19.89
CA GLU A 8 2.54 -0.05 18.88
C GLU A 8 2.44 1.37 19.45
N SER A 9 2.94 2.35 18.70
CA SER A 9 2.85 3.76 19.08
C SER A 9 2.63 4.66 17.87
N VAL A 10 1.85 5.72 18.05
CA VAL A 10 1.51 6.69 16.99
C VAL A 10 2.31 7.98 17.18
N SER A 11 2.73 8.60 16.07
CA SER A 11 3.45 9.88 16.06
C SER A 11 2.98 10.79 14.92
N LEU A 12 3.07 12.10 15.12
CA LEU A 12 2.83 13.13 14.09
C LEU A 12 4.11 13.65 13.45
N VAL A 13 5.27 13.23 13.95
CA VAL A 13 6.58 13.64 13.43
C VAL A 13 7.40 12.42 13.04
N ALA A 14 8.25 12.60 12.03
CA ALA A 14 9.18 11.56 11.60
C ALA A 14 10.14 11.19 12.73
N LYS A 15 10.63 9.96 12.71
CA LYS A 15 11.67 9.49 13.63
C LYS A 15 12.89 10.41 13.57
N VAL A 16 13.43 10.76 14.73
CA VAL A 16 14.75 11.39 14.82
C VAL A 16 15.82 10.34 14.58
N LEU A 17 16.66 10.57 13.57
CA LEU A 17 17.75 9.65 13.21
C LEU A 17 18.93 9.78 14.16
N THR A 18 19.56 8.65 14.49
CA THR A 18 20.88 8.66 15.12
C THR A 18 21.96 9.07 14.12
N LYS A 19 23.16 9.41 14.59
CA LYS A 19 24.28 9.74 13.70
C LYS A 19 24.65 8.59 12.77
N ASP A 20 24.58 7.35 13.26
CA ASP A 20 24.83 6.17 12.45
C ASP A 20 23.77 5.98 11.35
N GLU A 21 22.50 6.23 11.66
CA GLU A 21 21.42 6.14 10.67
C GLU A 21 21.53 7.23 9.59
N GLN A 22 21.96 8.44 9.96
CA GLN A 22 22.30 9.50 9.02
C GLN A 22 23.44 9.06 8.09
N ASN A 23 24.53 8.52 8.66
CA ASN A 23 25.66 8.02 7.89
C ASN A 23 25.24 6.87 6.94
N ILE A 24 24.34 5.98 7.37
CA ILE A 24 23.78 4.92 6.53
C ILE A 24 23.03 5.50 5.32
N LEU A 25 22.17 6.49 5.53
CA LEU A 25 21.44 7.15 4.44
C LEU A 25 22.37 7.88 3.47
N GLU A 26 23.42 8.53 3.98
CA GLU A 26 24.46 9.16 3.16
C GLU A 26 25.17 8.13 2.28
N GLN A 27 25.59 7.00 2.87
CA GLN A 27 26.27 5.92 2.16
C GLN A 27 25.45 5.31 1.03
N GLN A 28 24.12 5.30 1.12
CA GLN A 28 23.25 4.80 0.04
C GLN A 28 23.45 5.55 -1.28
N ASN A 29 23.97 6.78 -1.24
CA ASN A 29 24.24 7.60 -2.42
C ASN A 29 25.57 7.25 -3.12
N ASN A 30 26.43 6.42 -2.53
CA ASN A 30 27.78 6.12 -3.06
C ASN A 30 27.79 5.35 -4.39
N ARG A 31 26.65 4.81 -4.83
CA ARG A 31 26.51 4.12 -6.12
C ARG A 31 25.13 4.44 -6.70
N PRO A 32 24.95 5.60 -7.34
CA PRO A 32 23.67 5.95 -7.95
C PRO A 32 23.36 5.03 -9.12
N LEU A 33 22.07 4.75 -9.34
CA LEU A 33 21.62 4.03 -10.53
C LEU A 33 21.77 4.93 -11.78
N SER A 34 22.21 4.35 -12.89
CA SER A 34 22.17 5.04 -14.19
C SER A 34 20.74 5.26 -14.67
N ASP A 35 20.51 6.30 -15.46
CA ASP A 35 19.15 6.61 -15.95
C ASP A 35 18.58 5.50 -16.85
N PHE A 36 19.45 4.83 -17.61
CA PHE A 36 19.08 3.60 -18.31
C PHE A 36 18.50 2.54 -17.37
N THR A 37 19.16 2.31 -16.22
CA THR A 37 18.70 1.33 -15.23
C THR A 37 17.40 1.76 -14.57
N LYS A 38 17.26 3.04 -14.19
CA LYS A 38 16.01 3.59 -13.65
C LYS A 38 14.86 3.40 -14.64
N SER A 39 15.06 3.76 -15.90
CA SER A 39 14.07 3.59 -16.98
C SER A 39 13.72 2.13 -17.21
N LYS A 40 14.70 1.21 -17.12
CA LYS A 40 14.46 -0.23 -17.23
C LYS A 40 13.58 -0.75 -16.11
N PHE A 41 13.77 -0.30 -14.86
CA PHE A 41 12.89 -0.68 -13.75
C PHE A 41 11.48 -0.16 -13.93
N GLU A 42 11.31 1.07 -14.42
CA GLU A 42 10.00 1.65 -14.73
C GLU A 42 9.26 0.83 -15.79
N LYS A 43 9.90 0.61 -16.95
CA LYS A 43 9.30 -0.14 -18.06
C LYS A 43 8.92 -1.58 -17.71
N ASN A 44 9.61 -2.19 -16.74
CA ASN A 44 9.37 -3.57 -16.32
C ASN A 44 8.60 -3.69 -15.00
N ALA A 45 8.01 -2.61 -14.49
CA ALA A 45 7.35 -2.61 -13.18
C ALA A 45 6.29 -3.72 -13.04
N GLN A 46 5.41 -3.89 -14.04
CA GLN A 46 4.39 -4.95 -14.04
C GLN A 46 5.03 -6.34 -14.01
N LYS A 47 6.04 -6.54 -14.86
CA LYS A 47 6.75 -7.82 -14.98
C LYS A 47 7.39 -8.24 -13.65
N HIS A 48 7.93 -7.29 -12.87
CA HIS A 48 8.50 -7.61 -11.56
C HIS A 48 7.43 -8.09 -10.57
N TRP A 49 6.25 -7.46 -10.55
CA TRP A 49 5.13 -7.93 -9.74
C TRP A 49 4.59 -9.29 -10.22
N ASP A 50 4.48 -9.52 -11.53
CA ASP A 50 4.09 -10.83 -12.07
C ASP A 50 5.06 -11.94 -11.68
N LEU A 51 6.36 -11.67 -11.75
CA LEU A 51 7.40 -12.61 -11.32
C LEU A 51 7.35 -12.83 -9.80
N PHE A 52 7.07 -11.79 -9.02
CA PHE A 52 6.87 -11.90 -7.59
C PHE A 52 5.71 -12.86 -7.27
N TYR A 53 4.53 -12.66 -7.84
CA TYR A 53 3.39 -13.53 -7.60
C TYR A 53 3.57 -14.93 -8.18
N LYS A 54 4.28 -15.08 -9.31
CA LYS A 54 4.66 -16.39 -9.84
C LYS A 54 5.54 -17.20 -8.88
N ARG A 55 6.44 -16.53 -8.16
CA ARG A 55 7.38 -17.19 -7.24
C ARG A 55 6.75 -17.50 -5.88
N ASN A 56 5.89 -16.61 -5.41
CA ASN A 56 5.42 -16.59 -4.03
C ASN A 56 3.97 -17.09 -3.85
N CYS A 57 3.16 -17.01 -4.92
CA CYS A 57 1.73 -17.32 -4.90
C CYS A 57 1.02 -16.67 -3.69
N GLU A 58 0.23 -17.43 -2.95
CA GLU A 58 -0.55 -17.01 -1.77
C GLU A 58 0.24 -16.98 -0.45
N ARG A 59 1.53 -17.34 -0.46
CA ARG A 59 2.25 -17.75 0.77
C ARG A 59 3.08 -16.65 1.42
N PHE A 60 3.33 -15.56 0.71
CA PHE A 60 4.29 -14.55 1.16
C PHE A 60 3.69 -13.56 2.16
N PHE A 61 2.50 -13.04 1.89
CA PHE A 61 1.84 -12.12 2.79
C PHE A 61 0.90 -12.87 3.74
N LYS A 62 0.74 -12.36 4.97
CA LYS A 62 -0.29 -12.82 5.91
C LYS A 62 -1.61 -12.09 5.64
N ASN A 63 -2.72 -12.68 6.05
CA ASN A 63 -4.02 -12.00 6.02
C ASN A 63 -3.99 -10.77 6.93
N ARG A 64 -4.63 -9.68 6.48
CA ARG A 64 -4.56 -8.36 7.12
C ARG A 64 -5.73 -8.10 8.08
N TYR A 65 -6.06 -9.06 8.94
CA TYR A 65 -7.15 -8.93 9.93
C TYR A 65 -7.04 -7.70 10.84
N TRP A 66 -5.84 -7.14 11.00
CA TRP A 66 -5.60 -5.92 11.76
C TRP A 66 -6.32 -4.68 11.18
N THR A 67 -6.67 -4.68 9.88
CA THR A 67 -7.31 -3.51 9.24
C THR A 67 -8.65 -3.18 9.85
N MET A 68 -9.41 -4.18 10.29
CA MET A 68 -10.72 -3.96 10.94
C MET A 68 -10.58 -3.29 12.30
N LYS A 69 -9.49 -3.59 13.02
CA LYS A 69 -9.19 -2.96 14.31
C LYS A 69 -8.66 -1.54 14.14
N GLU A 70 -7.84 -1.30 13.13
CA GLU A 70 -7.20 0.02 12.91
C GLU A 70 -8.08 1.00 12.11
N PHE A 71 -9.04 0.48 11.34
CA PHE A 71 -10.02 1.24 10.58
C PHE A 71 -11.43 0.79 10.96
N GLU A 72 -11.88 1.19 12.15
CA GLU A 72 -13.17 0.79 12.73
C GLU A 72 -14.36 1.08 11.81
N GLU A 73 -14.26 2.09 10.94
CA GLU A 73 -15.30 2.42 9.95
C GLU A 73 -15.49 1.37 8.85
N LEU A 74 -14.51 0.45 8.69
CA LEU A 74 -14.67 -0.76 7.86
C LEU A 74 -15.57 -1.80 8.54
N SER A 75 -15.64 -1.78 9.87
CA SER A 75 -16.47 -2.68 10.70
C SER A 75 -17.86 -2.11 11.00
N ASP A 76 -18.13 -0.86 10.63
CA ASP A 76 -19.42 -0.22 10.87
C ASP A 76 -20.50 -0.78 9.93
N GLY A 77 -21.29 -1.73 10.46
CA GLY A 77 -22.34 -2.48 9.76
C GLY A 77 -23.63 -1.71 9.48
N GLY A 78 -23.65 -0.39 9.71
CA GLY A 78 -24.84 0.43 9.53
C GLY A 78 -25.32 0.60 8.08
N ASN A 79 -24.48 0.32 7.07
CA ASN A 79 -24.84 0.48 5.66
C ASN A 79 -24.11 -0.57 4.81
N ARG A 80 -24.82 -1.26 3.90
CA ARG A 80 -24.22 -2.17 2.91
C ARG A 80 -23.37 -1.38 1.90
N LYS A 81 -22.13 -1.06 2.26
CA LYS A 81 -21.21 -0.20 1.48
C LYS A 81 -20.63 -0.94 0.27
N ILE A 82 -20.23 -0.19 -0.76
CA ILE A 82 -19.44 -0.67 -1.88
C ILE A 82 -17.97 -0.29 -1.65
N LEU A 83 -17.07 -1.26 -1.71
CA LEU A 83 -15.64 -1.07 -1.47
C LEU A 83 -14.82 -1.31 -2.74
N LEU A 84 -13.75 -0.53 -2.93
CA LEU A 84 -12.67 -0.83 -3.87
C LEU A 84 -11.36 -1.07 -3.12
N GLU A 85 -10.80 -2.28 -3.26
CA GLU A 85 -9.42 -2.55 -2.86
C GLU A 85 -8.50 -2.38 -4.07
N VAL A 86 -7.65 -1.35 -4.03
CA VAL A 86 -6.59 -1.19 -5.04
C VAL A 86 -5.31 -1.87 -4.56
N GLY A 87 -4.58 -2.51 -5.48
CA GLY A 87 -3.41 -3.33 -5.15
C GLY A 87 -3.75 -4.52 -4.26
N CYS A 88 -4.81 -5.25 -4.61
CA CYS A 88 -5.34 -6.33 -3.78
C CYS A 88 -4.39 -7.54 -3.62
N GLY A 89 -3.38 -7.64 -4.49
CA GLY A 89 -2.52 -8.80 -4.59
C GLY A 89 -3.34 -10.07 -4.74
N VAL A 90 -3.06 -11.04 -3.88
CA VAL A 90 -3.74 -12.34 -3.84
C VAL A 90 -4.92 -12.38 -2.84
N GLY A 91 -5.41 -11.22 -2.41
CA GLY A 91 -6.64 -11.08 -1.62
C GLY A 91 -6.46 -11.12 -0.09
N ASN A 92 -5.26 -10.83 0.40
CA ASN A 92 -4.94 -10.90 1.84
C ASN A 92 -5.71 -9.91 2.72
N LEU A 93 -6.28 -8.85 2.14
CA LEU A 93 -7.19 -7.94 2.83
C LEU A 93 -8.62 -8.18 2.34
N LEU A 94 -8.81 -8.40 1.02
CA LEU A 94 -10.08 -8.80 0.40
C LEU A 94 -10.84 -9.88 1.18
N TYR A 95 -10.22 -11.06 1.41
CA TYR A 95 -10.97 -12.17 2.00
C TYR A 95 -11.31 -11.96 3.48
N PRO A 96 -10.43 -11.41 4.32
CA PRO A 96 -10.85 -10.94 5.64
C PRO A 96 -12.05 -9.98 5.60
N LEU A 97 -12.10 -9.02 4.67
CA LEU A 97 -13.27 -8.13 4.55
C LEU A 97 -14.56 -8.87 4.16
N ILE A 98 -14.45 -9.90 3.32
CA ILE A 98 -15.58 -10.74 2.92
C ILE A 98 -16.13 -11.53 4.10
N GLU A 99 -15.26 -12.03 4.99
CA GLU A 99 -15.66 -12.81 6.18
C GLU A 99 -16.53 -12.00 7.16
N GLU A 100 -16.37 -10.68 7.20
CA GLU A 100 -17.19 -9.79 8.04
C GLU A 100 -18.62 -9.62 7.50
N GLY A 101 -18.85 -9.86 6.21
CA GLY A 101 -20.20 -9.80 5.60
C GLY A 101 -20.82 -8.38 5.53
N LEU A 102 -19.99 -7.33 5.60
CA LEU A 102 -20.46 -5.93 5.70
C LEU A 102 -20.63 -5.22 4.36
N PHE A 103 -20.08 -5.76 3.27
CA PHE A 103 -20.04 -5.10 1.97
C PHE A 103 -21.05 -5.70 0.99
N LEU A 104 -21.79 -4.83 0.28
CA LEU A 104 -22.70 -5.23 -0.79
C LEU A 104 -21.92 -5.77 -1.99
N LYS A 105 -20.83 -5.08 -2.32
CA LYS A 105 -19.98 -5.32 -3.48
C LYS A 105 -18.56 -4.92 -3.15
N ILE A 106 -17.61 -5.73 -3.59
CA ILE A 106 -16.19 -5.42 -3.51
C ILE A 106 -15.59 -5.46 -4.91
N TYR A 107 -15.08 -4.31 -5.37
CA TYR A 107 -14.16 -4.24 -6.49
C TYR A 107 -12.74 -4.48 -5.97
N ALA A 108 -11.95 -5.29 -6.68
CA ALA A 108 -10.57 -5.56 -6.32
C ALA A 108 -9.71 -5.46 -7.57
N CYS A 109 -8.64 -4.68 -7.52
CA CYS A 109 -7.73 -4.58 -8.66
C CYS A 109 -6.26 -4.67 -8.27
N ASP A 110 -5.45 -5.16 -9.20
CA ASP A 110 -4.01 -5.24 -9.06
C ASP A 110 -3.35 -4.98 -10.42
N PHE A 111 -2.12 -4.48 -10.38
CA PHE A 111 -1.32 -4.24 -11.58
C PHE A 111 -0.89 -5.53 -12.25
N SER A 112 -0.73 -6.60 -11.47
CA SER A 112 -0.36 -7.94 -11.90
C SER A 112 -1.59 -8.74 -12.36
N PRO A 113 -1.66 -9.15 -13.64
CA PRO A 113 -2.69 -10.10 -14.07
C PRO A 113 -2.59 -11.44 -13.34
N ARG A 114 -1.37 -11.85 -12.91
CA ARG A 114 -1.17 -13.07 -12.12
C ARG A 114 -1.83 -12.97 -10.74
N ALA A 115 -1.72 -11.83 -10.07
CA ALA A 115 -2.39 -11.62 -8.79
C ALA A 115 -3.91 -11.78 -8.91
N ILE A 116 -4.50 -11.15 -9.94
CA ILE A 116 -5.94 -11.25 -10.23
C ILE A 116 -6.36 -12.68 -10.57
N GLN A 117 -5.53 -13.44 -11.29
CA GLN A 117 -5.77 -14.86 -11.52
C GLN A 117 -5.87 -15.61 -10.18
N LEU A 118 -4.90 -15.43 -9.28
CA LEU A 118 -4.89 -16.10 -7.97
C LEU A 118 -6.09 -15.71 -7.09
N VAL A 119 -6.55 -14.45 -7.15
CA VAL A 119 -7.79 -14.01 -6.50
C VAL A 119 -9.00 -14.77 -7.05
N LYS A 120 -9.10 -14.92 -8.36
CA LYS A 120 -10.24 -15.61 -8.99
C LYS A 120 -10.23 -17.12 -8.76
N GLU A 121 -9.04 -17.72 -8.60
CA GLU A 121 -8.86 -19.15 -8.32
C GLU A 121 -9.10 -19.52 -6.84
N ASN A 122 -9.19 -18.53 -5.95
CA ASN A 122 -9.44 -18.79 -4.53
C ASN A 122 -10.86 -19.37 -4.31
N PRO A 123 -11.03 -20.43 -3.50
CA PRO A 123 -12.35 -21.00 -3.21
C PRO A 123 -13.37 -20.04 -2.58
N ARG A 124 -12.89 -18.96 -1.93
CA ARG A 124 -13.75 -17.92 -1.34
C ARG A 124 -14.14 -16.83 -2.34
N TYR A 125 -13.68 -16.90 -3.59
CA TYR A 125 -14.09 -15.93 -4.61
C TYR A 125 -15.55 -16.14 -4.97
N ASN A 126 -16.39 -15.15 -4.66
CA ASN A 126 -17.79 -15.12 -5.08
C ASN A 126 -17.97 -13.99 -6.13
N PRO A 127 -18.23 -14.31 -7.42
CA PRO A 127 -18.41 -13.29 -8.46
C PRO A 127 -19.65 -12.41 -8.28
N GLU A 128 -20.64 -12.83 -7.48
CA GLU A 128 -21.80 -12.02 -7.16
C GLU A 128 -21.40 -10.82 -6.29
N ILE A 129 -20.48 -11.04 -5.34
CA ILE A 129 -20.01 -10.02 -4.39
C ILE A 129 -18.74 -9.33 -4.90
N ILE A 130 -17.84 -10.07 -5.54
CA ILE A 130 -16.49 -9.62 -5.89
C ILE A 130 -16.38 -9.39 -7.40
N THR A 131 -15.78 -8.28 -7.79
CA THR A 131 -15.35 -8.04 -9.16
C THR A 131 -13.86 -7.75 -9.18
N ALA A 132 -13.07 -8.78 -9.50
CA ALA A 132 -11.62 -8.69 -9.60
C ALA A 132 -11.16 -8.41 -11.04
N PHE A 133 -10.33 -7.39 -11.23
CA PHE A 133 -9.83 -6.96 -12.55
C PHE A 133 -8.40 -6.44 -12.50
N GLN A 134 -7.68 -6.54 -13.62
CA GLN A 134 -6.35 -5.95 -13.74
C GLN A 134 -6.49 -4.45 -13.98
N ALA A 135 -5.68 -3.64 -13.29
CA ALA A 135 -5.63 -2.19 -13.53
C ALA A 135 -4.24 -1.62 -13.25
N ASP A 136 -3.80 -0.72 -14.12
CA ASP A 136 -2.68 0.18 -13.85
C ASP A 136 -3.23 1.51 -13.33
N LEU A 137 -3.10 1.75 -12.02
CA LEU A 137 -3.60 2.97 -11.38
C LEU A 137 -2.99 4.26 -11.97
N THR A 138 -1.87 4.18 -12.67
CA THR A 138 -1.22 5.36 -13.27
C THR A 138 -1.81 5.75 -14.62
N VAL A 139 -2.58 4.86 -15.24
CA VAL A 139 -3.27 5.07 -16.51
C VAL A 139 -4.65 5.65 -16.26
N ALA A 140 -4.98 6.74 -16.96
CA ALA A 140 -6.29 7.38 -16.87
C ALA A 140 -7.42 6.37 -17.16
N ASP A 141 -8.52 6.50 -16.41
CA ASP A 141 -9.74 5.70 -16.55
C ASP A 141 -9.60 4.20 -16.29
N SER A 142 -8.44 3.74 -15.81
CA SER A 142 -8.17 2.33 -15.51
C SER A 142 -9.18 1.73 -14.52
N LEU A 143 -9.65 2.54 -13.57
CA LEU A 143 -10.69 2.16 -12.61
C LEU A 143 -12.10 2.35 -13.17
N SER A 144 -12.42 3.50 -13.77
CA SER A 144 -13.77 3.82 -14.27
C SER A 144 -14.24 2.88 -15.39
N CYS A 145 -13.31 2.28 -16.14
CA CYS A 145 -13.63 1.24 -17.12
C CYS A 145 -14.25 -0.02 -16.51
N ASN A 146 -13.95 -0.33 -15.25
CA ASN A 146 -14.31 -1.59 -14.58
C ASN A 146 -15.28 -1.39 -13.41
N VAL A 147 -15.15 -0.28 -12.69
CA VAL A 147 -16.00 0.08 -11.55
C VAL A 147 -17.26 0.76 -12.09
N LYS A 148 -18.38 0.02 -12.10
CA LYS A 148 -19.65 0.48 -12.67
C LYS A 148 -20.51 1.27 -11.69
N GLU A 149 -20.29 1.04 -10.40
CA GLU A 149 -20.99 1.71 -9.31
C GLU A 149 -19.98 2.52 -8.52
N ALA A 150 -20.29 3.79 -8.25
CA ALA A 150 -19.44 4.62 -7.42
C ALA A 150 -19.28 3.98 -6.03
N VAL A 151 -18.04 3.93 -5.53
CA VAL A 151 -17.71 3.25 -4.28
C VAL A 151 -17.81 4.21 -3.09
N ASP A 152 -18.12 3.67 -1.92
CA ASP A 152 -18.15 4.43 -0.66
C ASP A 152 -16.75 4.49 -0.02
N ILE A 153 -15.98 3.42 -0.20
CA ILE A 153 -14.70 3.21 0.44
C ILE A 153 -13.65 2.74 -0.58
N VAL A 154 -12.43 3.26 -0.45
CA VAL A 154 -11.23 2.70 -1.08
C VAL A 154 -10.24 2.29 -0.02
N THR A 155 -9.65 1.10 -0.14
CA THR A 155 -8.47 0.71 0.64
C THR A 155 -7.23 0.72 -0.25
N MET A 156 -6.21 1.47 0.14
CA MET A 156 -4.92 1.57 -0.53
C MET A 156 -3.80 1.20 0.46
N VAL A 157 -3.44 -0.07 0.50
CA VAL A 157 -2.52 -0.64 1.50
C VAL A 157 -1.28 -1.23 0.83
N PHE A 158 -0.12 -0.59 1.01
CA PHE A 158 1.18 -0.92 0.38
C PHE A 158 1.17 -0.88 -1.15
N VAL A 159 0.55 0.17 -1.71
CA VAL A 159 0.33 0.29 -3.16
C VAL A 159 1.09 1.48 -3.74
N LEU A 160 0.88 2.67 -3.16
CA LEU A 160 1.45 3.90 -3.70
C LEU A 160 2.97 3.86 -3.65
N SER A 161 3.56 3.20 -2.63
CA SER A 161 5.01 3.01 -2.57
C SER A 161 5.62 2.20 -3.72
N ALA A 162 4.83 1.41 -4.45
CA ALA A 162 5.28 0.64 -5.60
C ALA A 162 5.24 1.43 -6.93
N ILE A 163 4.66 2.62 -6.91
CA ILE A 163 4.45 3.51 -8.06
C ILE A 163 5.56 4.57 -8.11
N ALA A 164 5.91 5.05 -9.29
CA ALA A 164 6.85 6.16 -9.42
C ALA A 164 6.24 7.45 -8.85
N PRO A 165 6.99 8.28 -8.10
CA PRO A 165 6.44 9.50 -7.49
C PRO A 165 5.80 10.48 -8.47
N SER A 166 6.32 10.56 -9.70
CA SER A 166 5.75 11.39 -10.78
C SER A 166 4.34 10.95 -11.23
N LEU A 167 3.89 9.76 -10.83
CA LEU A 167 2.59 9.18 -11.20
C LEU A 167 1.62 9.10 -10.01
N PHE A 168 2.00 9.57 -8.82
CA PHE A 168 1.12 9.53 -7.63
C PHE A 168 -0.18 10.29 -7.85
N SER A 169 -0.11 11.50 -8.42
CA SER A 169 -1.29 12.29 -8.77
C SER A 169 -2.26 11.52 -9.68
N ASN A 170 -1.76 10.79 -10.68
CA ASN A 170 -2.61 10.00 -11.57
C ASN A 170 -3.32 8.87 -10.81
N ALA A 171 -2.59 8.17 -9.93
CA ALA A 171 -3.17 7.11 -9.09
C ALA A 171 -4.29 7.65 -8.20
N ILE A 172 -4.05 8.76 -7.49
CA ILE A 172 -5.04 9.37 -6.59
C ILE A 172 -6.25 9.91 -7.38
N ARG A 173 -6.03 10.51 -8.55
CA ARG A 173 -7.09 11.00 -9.43
C ARG A 173 -8.00 9.87 -9.93
N ASN A 174 -7.43 8.72 -10.26
CA ASN A 174 -8.21 7.54 -10.63
C ASN A 174 -9.11 7.07 -9.46
N LEU A 175 -8.64 7.14 -8.20
CA LEU A 175 -9.52 6.85 -7.05
C LEU A 175 -10.67 7.85 -6.98
N ALA A 176 -10.35 9.14 -7.12
CA ALA A 176 -11.35 10.20 -7.07
C ALA A 176 -12.44 10.02 -8.14
N ALA A 177 -12.11 9.50 -9.32
CA ALA A 177 -13.06 9.28 -10.40
C ALA A 177 -14.16 8.25 -10.06
N VAL A 178 -13.87 7.27 -9.19
CA VAL A 178 -14.79 6.18 -8.84
C VAL A 178 -15.37 6.28 -7.43
N LEU A 179 -14.78 7.11 -6.56
CA LEU A 179 -15.23 7.33 -5.20
C LEU A 179 -16.38 8.35 -5.15
N LYS A 180 -17.43 8.07 -4.38
CA LYS A 180 -18.53 9.03 -4.13
C LYS A 180 -18.01 10.30 -3.44
N PRO A 181 -18.63 11.47 -3.66
CA PRO A 181 -18.43 12.62 -2.78
C PRO A 181 -18.66 12.22 -1.32
N GLY A 182 -17.77 12.61 -0.41
CA GLY A 182 -17.79 12.17 0.99
C GLY A 182 -17.24 10.76 1.25
N GLY A 183 -16.92 9.98 0.20
CA GLY A 183 -16.29 8.67 0.33
C GLY A 183 -14.86 8.75 0.89
N ILE A 184 -14.38 7.66 1.48
CA ILE A 184 -13.13 7.64 2.25
C ILE A 184 -12.10 6.69 1.63
N VAL A 185 -10.85 7.16 1.56
CA VAL A 185 -9.67 6.36 1.27
C VAL A 185 -8.97 6.01 2.59
N PHE A 186 -8.90 4.72 2.91
CA PHE A 186 -8.04 4.19 3.97
C PHE A 186 -6.67 3.86 3.39
N PHE A 187 -5.65 4.58 3.87
CA PHE A 187 -4.30 4.50 3.35
C PHE A 187 -3.36 3.91 4.39
N ARG A 188 -2.53 2.94 3.98
CA ARG A 188 -1.40 2.45 4.77
C ARG A 188 -0.22 2.19 3.86
N ASP A 189 0.95 2.77 4.15
CA ASP A 189 2.16 2.47 3.40
C ASP A 189 3.43 2.64 4.28
N TYR A 190 4.62 2.53 3.71
CA TYR A 190 5.87 2.71 4.47
C TYR A 190 6.08 4.16 4.89
N GLY A 191 6.39 4.39 6.17
CA GLY A 191 6.73 5.71 6.68
C GLY A 191 8.22 6.02 6.55
N LEU A 192 8.55 7.30 6.52
CA LEU A 192 9.93 7.79 6.48
C LEU A 192 10.76 7.19 7.64
N TYR A 193 11.97 6.76 7.29
CA TYR A 193 12.97 6.14 8.18
C TYR A 193 12.57 4.78 8.77
N ASP A 194 11.62 4.10 8.14
CA ASP A 194 11.37 2.68 8.38
C ASP A 194 12.69 1.88 8.30
N MET A 195 12.82 0.83 9.11
CA MET A 195 14.02 -0.01 9.10
C MET A 195 14.30 -0.59 7.71
N ALA A 196 13.28 -0.87 6.90
CA ALA A 196 13.50 -1.34 5.53
C ALA A 196 14.20 -0.28 4.65
N GLN A 197 13.93 1.01 4.87
CA GLN A 197 14.62 2.11 4.18
C GLN A 197 16.10 2.13 4.53
N LEU A 198 16.41 2.07 5.83
CA LEU A 198 17.78 2.14 6.34
C LEU A 198 18.63 0.94 5.89
N ARG A 199 18.00 -0.18 5.56
CA ARG A 199 18.70 -1.40 5.14
C ARG A 199 19.10 -1.44 3.66
N PHE A 200 18.62 -0.52 2.83
CA PHE A 200 19.04 -0.49 1.42
C PHE A 200 20.54 -0.25 1.30
N LYS A 201 21.16 -0.96 0.36
CA LYS A 201 22.58 -0.84 0.04
C LYS A 201 22.78 0.11 -1.15
N PRO A 202 24.00 0.63 -1.37
CA PRO A 202 24.30 1.43 -2.56
C PRO A 202 23.91 0.70 -3.85
N GLY A 203 23.40 1.40 -4.85
CA GLY A 203 22.87 0.82 -6.09
C GLY A 203 21.41 0.38 -6.04
N HIS A 204 20.69 0.64 -4.94
CA HIS A 204 19.25 0.39 -4.86
C HIS A 204 18.39 1.66 -4.82
N LYS A 205 19.00 2.83 -4.64
CA LYS A 205 18.29 4.10 -4.59
C LYS A 205 18.02 4.61 -6.01
N ILE A 206 16.74 4.72 -6.37
CA ILE A 206 16.28 5.28 -7.65
C ILE A 206 16.28 6.81 -7.56
N ALA A 207 15.69 7.34 -6.49
CA ALA A 207 15.59 8.75 -6.15
C ALA A 207 15.48 8.90 -4.62
N ASP A 208 15.38 10.12 -4.11
CA ASP A 208 15.13 10.32 -2.69
C ASP A 208 13.84 9.62 -2.25
N GLN A 209 13.95 8.88 -1.14
CA GLN A 209 12.89 8.06 -0.57
C GLN A 209 12.40 6.91 -1.48
N TYR A 210 12.93 6.76 -2.70
CA TYR A 210 12.47 5.78 -3.69
C TYR A 210 13.53 4.75 -4.05
N TYR A 211 13.22 3.48 -3.84
CA TYR A 211 14.20 2.39 -3.90
C TYR A 211 13.67 1.20 -4.71
N VAL A 212 14.60 0.41 -5.23
CA VAL A 212 14.34 -0.89 -5.88
C VAL A 212 14.85 -2.05 -5.02
N ARG A 213 14.03 -3.08 -4.88
CA ARG A 213 14.35 -4.33 -4.19
C ARG A 213 15.09 -5.29 -5.12
N GLN A 214 15.61 -6.38 -4.57
CA GLN A 214 16.37 -7.37 -5.34
C GLN A 214 15.54 -8.07 -6.42
N ASP A 215 14.23 -8.21 -6.22
CA ASP A 215 13.30 -8.80 -7.19
C ASP A 215 12.81 -7.81 -8.26
N GLY A 216 13.27 -6.55 -8.20
CA GLY A 216 12.88 -5.46 -9.11
C GLY A 216 11.60 -4.74 -8.71
N THR A 217 10.89 -5.18 -7.66
CA THR A 217 9.78 -4.40 -7.07
C THR A 217 10.32 -3.16 -6.37
N ARG A 218 9.46 -2.16 -6.15
CA ARG A 218 9.89 -0.83 -5.71
C ARG A 218 9.22 -0.43 -4.41
N SER A 219 9.83 0.50 -3.70
CA SER A 219 9.28 1.04 -2.46
C SER A 219 9.66 2.50 -2.28
N TYR A 220 8.64 3.29 -1.97
CA TYR A 220 8.73 4.66 -1.51
C TYR A 220 8.48 4.73 0.01
N PHE A 221 9.08 5.70 0.69
CA PHE A 221 8.92 5.93 2.13
C PHE A 221 8.36 7.32 2.37
N PHE A 222 7.18 7.40 2.97
CA PHE A 222 6.38 8.62 2.94
C PHE A 222 6.58 9.54 4.14
N THR A 223 6.51 10.84 3.89
CA THR A 223 6.23 11.87 4.90
C THR A 223 4.73 12.14 5.06
N ILE A 224 4.34 12.60 6.25
CA ILE A 224 2.98 13.06 6.51
C ILE A 224 2.66 14.27 5.62
N GLU A 225 3.58 15.22 5.53
CA GLU A 225 3.40 16.49 4.81
C GLU A 225 3.23 16.28 3.31
N GLU A 226 4.01 15.40 2.70
CA GLU A 226 3.87 15.15 1.26
C GLU A 226 2.57 14.38 0.97
N LEU A 227 2.20 13.40 1.80
CA LEU A 227 0.97 12.62 1.60
C LEU A 227 -0.25 13.54 1.72
N ARG A 228 -0.26 14.43 2.71
CA ARG A 228 -1.28 15.47 2.87
C ARG A 228 -1.41 16.33 1.61
N LYS A 229 -0.29 16.84 1.10
CA LYS A 229 -0.27 17.70 -0.09
C LYS A 229 -0.76 16.96 -1.33
N LEU A 230 -0.32 15.72 -1.53
CA LEU A 230 -0.73 14.88 -2.67
C LEU A 230 -2.25 14.70 -2.71
N PHE A 231 -2.86 14.28 -1.59
CA PHE A 231 -4.30 14.08 -1.53
C PHE A 231 -5.08 15.40 -1.59
N ALA A 232 -4.61 16.46 -0.94
CA ALA A 232 -5.26 17.77 -0.99
C ALA A 232 -5.32 18.34 -2.42
N ASN A 233 -4.25 18.18 -3.20
CA ASN A 233 -4.16 18.62 -4.60
C ASN A 233 -5.15 17.89 -5.52
N GLU A 234 -5.53 16.66 -5.20
CA GLU A 234 -6.48 15.86 -5.97
C GLU A 234 -7.90 15.90 -5.36
N GLY A 235 -8.21 16.90 -4.54
CA GLY A 235 -9.58 17.18 -4.09
C GLY A 235 -10.03 16.40 -2.85
N PHE A 236 -9.09 15.94 -2.02
CA PHE A 236 -9.41 15.28 -0.75
C PHE A 236 -9.19 16.20 0.45
N THR A 237 -9.87 15.89 1.55
CA THR A 237 -9.67 16.45 2.88
C THR A 237 -9.03 15.40 3.77
N GLU A 238 -7.98 15.76 4.50
CA GLU A 238 -7.35 14.88 5.50
C GLU A 238 -8.24 14.75 6.73
N LEU A 239 -8.62 13.51 7.08
CA LEU A 239 -9.31 13.20 8.34
C LEU A 239 -8.31 12.77 9.42
N SER A 240 -7.27 12.01 9.04
CA SER A 240 -6.16 11.63 9.91
C SER A 240 -4.95 11.28 9.06
N ASN A 241 -3.74 11.51 9.57
CA ASN A 241 -2.48 11.17 8.91
C ASN A 241 -1.35 11.11 9.94
N THR A 242 -0.86 9.91 10.20
CA THR A 242 0.05 9.64 11.33
C THR A 242 1.08 8.58 10.97
N TYR A 243 2.22 8.58 11.67
CA TYR A 243 3.14 7.46 11.68
C TYR A 243 2.71 6.43 12.71
N VAL A 244 2.61 5.16 12.29
CA VAL A 244 2.37 4.00 13.15
C VAL A 244 3.67 3.22 13.27
N ASN A 245 4.24 3.22 14.47
CA ASN A 245 5.44 2.48 14.81
C ASN A 245 5.02 1.12 15.36
N ARG A 246 5.56 0.05 14.78
CA ARG A 246 5.36 -1.31 15.28
C ARG A 246 6.69 -2.00 15.48
N ARG A 247 6.91 -2.63 16.63
CA ARG A 247 8.12 -3.40 16.89
C ARG A 247 7.76 -4.85 17.15
N THR A 248 8.38 -5.76 16.39
CA THR A 248 8.29 -7.21 16.64
C THR A 248 9.60 -7.66 17.27
N VAL A 249 9.54 -8.13 18.51
CA VAL A 249 10.71 -8.64 19.24
C VAL A 249 10.53 -10.12 19.52
N ASN A 250 11.47 -10.94 19.05
CA ASN A 250 11.64 -12.32 19.50
C ASN A 250 13.09 -12.51 19.94
N ARG A 251 13.30 -12.47 21.26
CA ARG A 251 14.65 -12.56 21.85
C ARG A 251 15.32 -13.91 21.63
N LYS A 252 14.56 -15.00 21.49
CA LYS A 252 15.11 -16.35 21.26
C LYS A 252 15.68 -16.50 19.85
N GLU A 253 14.99 -15.91 18.88
CA GLU A 253 15.38 -15.91 17.46
C GLU A 253 16.27 -14.70 17.09
N CYS A 254 16.66 -13.88 18.07
CA CYS A 254 17.39 -12.62 17.85
C CYS A 254 16.72 -11.69 16.83
N ILE A 255 15.39 -11.67 16.80
CA ILE A 255 14.59 -10.81 15.92
C ILE A 255 14.22 -9.54 16.68
N ASP A 256 14.57 -8.39 16.11
CA ASP A 256 14.09 -7.07 16.51
C ASP A 256 13.82 -6.25 15.25
N VAL A 257 12.54 -6.09 14.93
CA VAL A 257 12.11 -5.51 13.66
C VAL A 257 11.22 -4.30 13.95
N PRO A 258 11.83 -3.12 14.19
CA PRO A 258 11.08 -1.87 14.25
C PRO A 258 10.62 -1.49 12.85
N ARG A 259 9.32 -1.24 12.70
CA ARG A 259 8.69 -0.80 11.46
C ARG A 259 8.01 0.54 11.67
N ILE A 260 8.13 1.41 10.68
CA ILE A 260 7.41 2.67 10.61
C ILE A 260 6.52 2.63 9.38
N PHE A 261 5.23 2.82 9.62
CA PHE A 261 4.24 2.95 8.57
C PHE A 261 3.60 4.32 8.64
N ILE A 262 3.09 4.81 7.52
CA ILE A 262 2.16 5.93 7.51
C ILE A 262 0.74 5.36 7.41
N GLN A 263 -0.16 5.88 8.23
CA GLN A 263 -1.58 5.52 8.24
C GLN A 263 -2.40 6.79 8.16
N ALA A 264 -3.30 6.83 7.18
CA ALA A 264 -4.10 8.01 6.90
C ALA A 264 -5.52 7.66 6.45
N LYS A 265 -6.40 8.64 6.63
CA LYS A 265 -7.78 8.64 6.15
C LYS A 265 -7.99 9.94 5.38
N PHE A 266 -8.40 9.82 4.12
CA PHE A 266 -8.68 10.97 3.27
C PHE A 266 -10.12 10.88 2.74
N GLN A 267 -10.88 11.96 2.87
CA GLN A 267 -12.24 12.02 2.39
C GLN A 267 -12.30 12.81 1.08
N LYS A 268 -12.96 12.28 0.05
CA LYS A 268 -13.25 13.06 -1.15
C LYS A 268 -14.20 14.20 -0.79
N LYS A 269 -13.86 15.44 -1.19
CA LYS A 269 -14.73 16.60 -0.93
C LYS A 269 -16.16 16.35 -1.46
N LEU A 270 -17.14 16.90 -0.73
CA LEU A 270 -18.57 16.86 -1.08
C LEU A 270 -18.85 17.61 -2.38
#